data_AF-A0A956PHX5-F1
#
_entry.id   AF-A0A956PHX5-F1
#
_cell.length_a   1.000
_cell.length_b   1.000
_cell.length_c   1.000
_cell.angle_alpha   90.00
_cell.angle_beta   90.00
_cell.angle_gamma   90.00
#
_symmetry.space_group_name_H-M   'P 1'
#
loop_
_entity.id
_entity.type
_entity.pdbx_description
1 polymer ?
#
loop_
_entity_poly.entity_id
_entity_poly.type
_entity_poly.pdbx_seq_one_letter_code
_entity_poly.pdbx_strand_id
1 'polypeptide(L)'
;MKQKNILVFLVVLAAVAAVTFRTTKSAPPEDIKAYLAQIDLLDQRTQEASEAFQSGFSTAENPRVREKENMRLMVERLPAFEKAHQSLYREFQNLKVPRGAEAHHQANLALWEQARAMGAETARSMDIFARMAGDDLSEEEIKKLSEEQFEITVEMEKSYQKAQELQDAVYLERMALEAAYDFETSSSKDSSRP
;
A
#
# COMPACT_ATOMS: atom_id res chain seq x y z
N MET A 1 -20.65 13.71 -29.07
CA MET A 1 -20.13 13.48 -27.70
C MET A 1 -20.68 14.57 -26.77
N LYS A 2 -21.77 14.37 -26.01
CA LYS A 2 -22.13 15.29 -24.88
C LYS A 2 -23.33 14.96 -24.00
N GLN A 3 -24.06 13.85 -24.18
CA GLN A 3 -25.16 13.48 -23.25
C GLN A 3 -24.89 12.22 -22.41
N LYS A 4 -24.22 11.20 -22.97
CA LYS A 4 -23.94 9.95 -22.23
C LYS A 4 -22.96 10.16 -21.06
N ASN A 5 -21.96 11.04 -21.20
CA ASN A 5 -21.00 11.30 -20.11
C ASN A 5 -21.63 12.09 -18.96
N ILE A 6 -22.58 12.98 -19.24
CA ILE A 6 -23.31 13.73 -18.22
C ILE A 6 -24.24 12.79 -17.46
N LEU A 7 -24.90 11.86 -18.16
CA LEU A 7 -25.77 10.86 -17.53
C LEU A 7 -24.99 9.93 -16.61
N VAL A 8 -23.80 9.47 -17.01
CA VAL A 8 -22.92 8.65 -16.15
C VAL A 8 -22.46 9.45 -14.94
N PHE A 9 -22.05 10.71 -15.13
CA PHE A 9 -21.61 11.58 -14.03
C PHE A 9 -22.74 11.86 -13.02
N LEU A 10 -23.97 12.08 -13.50
CA LEU A 10 -25.15 12.26 -12.66
C LEU A 10 -25.59 10.98 -11.97
N VAL A 11 -25.43 9.81 -12.60
CA VAL A 11 -25.71 8.52 -11.97
C VAL A 11 -24.67 8.20 -10.89
N VAL A 12 -23.40 8.54 -11.10
CA VAL A 12 -22.35 8.42 -10.07
C VAL A 12 -22.62 9.40 -8.92
N LEU A 13 -22.94 10.66 -9.20
CA LEU A 13 -23.32 11.63 -8.17
C LEU A 13 -24.58 11.22 -7.41
N ALA A 14 -25.59 10.68 -8.10
CA ALA A 14 -26.81 10.18 -7.45
C ALA A 14 -26.57 8.90 -6.66
N ALA A 15 -25.64 8.03 -7.08
CA ALA A 15 -25.22 6.86 -6.33
C ALA A 15 -24.40 7.26 -5.09
N VAL A 16 -23.49 8.23 -5.23
CA VAL A 16 -22.74 8.81 -4.11
C VAL A 16 -23.69 9.49 -3.12
N ALA A 17 -24.67 10.26 -3.61
CA ALA A 17 -25.72 10.89 -2.80
C ALA A 17 -26.65 9.86 -2.14
N ALA A 18 -27.02 8.77 -2.82
CA ALA A 18 -27.88 7.73 -2.27
C ALA A 18 -27.15 6.84 -1.26
N VAL A 19 -25.84 6.63 -1.44
CA VAL A 19 -24.96 5.96 -0.46
C VAL A 19 -24.77 6.86 0.78
N THR A 20 -24.59 8.17 0.61
CA THR A 20 -24.53 9.12 1.74
C THR A 20 -25.88 9.28 2.46
N PHE A 21 -27.02 9.16 1.76
CA PHE A 21 -28.35 9.39 2.35
C PHE A 21 -28.95 8.16 3.07
N ARG A 22 -28.52 6.93 2.77
CA ARG A 22 -29.20 5.71 3.29
C ARG A 22 -28.72 5.26 4.67
N THR A 23 -27.71 5.88 5.27
CA THR A 23 -27.22 5.54 6.61
C THR A 23 -27.19 6.75 7.53
N THR A 24 -28.32 6.96 8.19
CA THR A 24 -28.52 7.85 9.35
C THR A 24 -27.34 7.88 10.34
N LYS A 25 -26.93 9.12 10.70
CA LYS A 25 -25.80 9.55 11.55
C LYS A 25 -24.43 9.15 11.00
N SER A 26 -23.90 10.01 10.13
CA SER A 26 -22.47 10.10 9.83
C SER A 26 -21.66 10.21 11.13
N ALA A 27 -20.46 9.63 11.14
CA ALA A 27 -19.52 9.91 12.21
C ALA A 27 -19.29 11.43 12.27
N PRO A 28 -19.09 12.03 13.47
CA PRO A 28 -18.68 13.41 13.57
C PRO A 28 -17.52 13.69 12.60
N PRO A 29 -17.54 14.79 11.84
CA PRO A 29 -16.47 15.11 10.90
C PRO A 29 -15.07 15.06 11.54
N GLU A 30 -14.96 15.42 12.82
CA GLU A 30 -13.71 15.33 13.60
C GLU A 30 -13.19 13.90 13.78
N ASP A 31 -14.06 12.88 13.85
CA ASP A 31 -13.66 11.48 13.96
C ASP A 31 -13.03 10.99 12.63
N ILE A 32 -13.56 11.43 11.49
CA ILE A 32 -12.99 11.13 10.15
C ILE A 32 -11.63 11.80 9.99
N LYS A 33 -11.51 13.07 10.40
CA LYS A 33 -10.24 13.81 10.35
C LYS A 33 -9.17 13.19 11.26
N ALA A 34 -9.55 12.80 12.48
CA ALA A 34 -8.64 12.13 13.42
C ALA A 34 -8.21 10.75 12.91
N TYR A 35 -9.10 10.04 12.20
CA TYR A 35 -8.77 8.78 11.53
C TYR A 35 -7.76 8.99 10.38
N LEU A 36 -8.00 9.94 9.47
CA LEU A 36 -7.08 10.24 8.37
C LEU A 36 -5.70 10.67 8.87
N ALA A 37 -5.64 11.47 9.93
CA ALA A 37 -4.37 11.86 10.55
C ALA A 37 -3.60 10.66 11.14
N GLN A 38 -4.30 9.66 11.66
CA GLN A 38 -3.66 8.41 12.11
C GLN A 38 -3.15 7.57 10.93
N ILE A 39 -3.86 7.58 9.80
CA ILE A 39 -3.37 6.93 8.56
C ILE A 39 -2.09 7.61 8.09
N ASP A 40 -2.08 8.93 7.97
CA ASP A 40 -0.91 9.69 7.51
C ASP A 40 0.31 9.44 8.40
N LEU A 41 0.11 9.32 9.73
CA LEU A 41 1.18 8.99 10.66
C LEU A 41 1.73 7.56 10.44
N LEU A 42 0.87 6.60 10.16
CA LEU A 42 1.29 5.22 9.86
C LEU A 42 2.03 5.15 8.53
N ASP A 43 1.57 5.88 7.51
CA ASP A 43 2.23 5.97 6.21
C ASP A 43 3.63 6.58 6.36
N GLN A 44 3.75 7.67 7.13
CA GLN A 44 5.04 8.28 7.45
C GLN A 44 5.99 7.27 8.11
N ARG A 45 5.53 6.55 9.14
CA ARG A 45 6.37 5.57 9.85
C ARG A 45 6.75 4.38 8.96
N THR A 46 5.89 4.03 8.00
CA THR A 46 6.17 3.01 6.99
C THR A 46 7.28 3.47 6.04
N GLN A 47 7.23 4.75 5.64
CA GLN A 47 8.28 5.36 4.84
C GLN A 47 9.62 5.42 5.61
N GLU A 48 9.60 5.84 6.88
CA GLU A 48 10.79 5.86 7.73
C GLU A 48 11.42 4.47 7.89
N ALA A 49 10.60 3.42 8.05
CA ALA A 49 11.08 2.04 8.10
C ALA A 49 11.72 1.59 6.77
N SER A 50 11.15 2.03 5.65
CA SER A 50 11.67 1.76 4.30
C SER A 50 13.00 2.47 4.04
N GLU A 51 13.11 3.74 4.45
CA GLU A 51 14.35 4.52 4.35
C GLU A 51 15.44 3.92 5.24
N ALA A 52 15.10 3.51 6.47
CA ALA A 52 16.03 2.84 7.37
C ALA A 52 16.55 1.53 6.79
N PHE A 53 15.69 0.73 6.16
CA PHE A 53 16.08 -0.50 5.47
C PHE A 53 17.11 -0.23 4.36
N GLN A 54 16.88 0.79 3.54
CA GLN A 54 17.74 1.15 2.41
C GLN A 54 19.02 1.91 2.81
N SER A 55 19.10 2.42 4.04
CA SER A 55 20.18 3.30 4.49
C SER A 55 21.56 2.64 4.45
N GLY A 56 22.57 3.29 3.88
CA GLY A 56 23.94 2.75 3.91
C GLY A 56 24.19 1.52 3.02
N PHE A 57 23.34 1.29 2.01
CA PHE A 57 23.74 0.49 0.86
C PHE A 57 25.01 1.09 0.21
N SER A 58 25.93 0.21 -0.15
CA SER A 58 27.24 0.53 -0.72
C SER A 58 27.11 1.35 -2.00
N THR A 59 27.96 2.36 -2.12
CA THR A 59 28.14 3.18 -3.32
C THR A 59 29.39 2.77 -4.11
N ALA A 60 29.95 1.58 -3.84
CA ALA A 60 31.19 1.12 -4.47
C ALA A 60 31.14 1.23 -6.00
N GLU A 61 32.27 1.63 -6.59
CA GLU A 61 32.41 1.82 -8.04
C GLU A 61 32.28 0.51 -8.81
N ASN A 62 32.79 -0.60 -8.25
CA ASN A 62 32.65 -1.92 -8.86
C ASN A 62 31.22 -2.47 -8.66
N PRO A 63 30.43 -2.67 -9.73
CA PRO A 63 29.04 -3.09 -9.62
C PRO A 63 28.87 -4.45 -8.93
N ARG A 64 29.78 -5.40 -9.16
CA ARG A 64 29.69 -6.75 -8.57
C ARG A 64 29.92 -6.75 -7.07
N VAL A 65 30.89 -5.96 -6.61
CA VAL A 65 31.19 -5.79 -5.18
C VAL A 65 30.04 -5.05 -4.50
N ARG A 66 29.51 -3.99 -5.15
CA ARG A 66 28.37 -3.22 -4.66
C ARG A 66 27.13 -4.10 -4.50
N GLU A 67 26.79 -4.88 -5.53
CA GLU A 67 25.61 -5.75 -5.55
C GLU A 67 25.69 -6.84 -4.48
N LYS A 68 26.83 -7.53 -4.38
CA LYS A 68 27.06 -8.55 -3.35
C LYS A 68 26.92 -7.98 -1.93
N GLU A 69 27.51 -6.81 -1.67
CA GLU A 69 27.45 -6.17 -0.34
C GLU A 69 26.03 -5.70 -0.02
N ASN A 70 25.33 -5.12 -1.00
CA ASN A 70 23.94 -4.68 -0.83
C ASN A 70 23.00 -5.87 -0.60
N MET A 71 23.16 -6.99 -1.31
CA MET A 71 22.38 -8.20 -1.06
C MET A 71 22.62 -8.75 0.35
N ARG A 72 23.88 -8.79 0.80
CA ARG A 72 24.19 -9.19 2.18
C ARG A 72 23.50 -8.30 3.20
N LEU A 73 23.60 -6.98 3.04
CA LEU A 73 22.94 -6.00 3.91
C LEU A 73 21.41 -6.12 3.89
N MET A 74 20.82 -6.35 2.71
CA MET A 74 19.38 -6.59 2.58
C MET A 74 18.95 -7.82 3.38
N VAL A 75 19.63 -8.96 3.21
CA VAL A 75 19.32 -10.20 3.94
C VAL A 75 19.46 -10.02 5.45
N GLU A 76 20.50 -9.31 5.91
CA GLU A 76 20.72 -9.04 7.34
C GLU A 76 19.64 -8.15 7.96
N ARG A 77 19.09 -7.21 7.18
CA ARG A 77 18.14 -6.21 7.67
C ARG A 77 16.69 -6.56 7.44
N LEU A 78 16.41 -7.46 6.50
CA LEU A 78 15.06 -7.90 6.14
C LEU A 78 14.23 -8.33 7.37
N PRO A 79 14.76 -9.11 8.33
CA PRO A 79 13.98 -9.49 9.51
C PRO A 79 13.54 -8.30 10.38
N ALA A 80 14.40 -7.29 10.52
CA ALA A 80 14.08 -6.09 11.31
C ALA A 80 13.04 -5.23 10.59
N PHE A 81 13.17 -5.09 9.28
CA PHE A 81 12.20 -4.40 8.42
C PHE A 81 10.82 -5.08 8.46
N GLU A 82 10.76 -6.40 8.27
CA GLU A 82 9.52 -7.17 8.36
C GLU A 82 8.85 -7.02 9.73
N LYS A 83 9.63 -7.06 10.81
CA LYS A 83 9.11 -6.86 12.17
C LYS A 83 8.50 -5.47 12.34
N ALA A 84 9.14 -4.43 11.81
CA ALA A 84 8.61 -3.07 11.84
C ALA A 84 7.29 -2.97 11.05
N HIS A 85 7.26 -3.50 9.82
CA HIS A 85 6.05 -3.54 8.99
C HIS A 85 4.90 -4.31 9.65
N GLN A 86 5.16 -5.46 10.26
CA GLN A 86 4.13 -6.23 10.97
C GLN A 86 3.58 -5.47 12.19
N SER A 87 4.42 -4.71 12.89
CA SER A 87 3.95 -3.87 14.00
C SER A 87 3.02 -2.78 13.48
N LEU A 88 3.42 -2.05 12.44
CA LEU A 88 2.62 -0.99 11.82
C LEU A 88 1.29 -1.53 11.27
N TYR A 89 1.32 -2.69 10.63
CA TYR A 89 0.12 -3.36 10.14
C TYR A 89 -0.84 -3.74 11.27
N ARG A 90 -0.33 -4.24 12.41
CA ARG A 90 -1.17 -4.52 13.59
C ARG A 90 -1.75 -3.24 14.18
N GLU A 91 -0.97 -2.16 14.24
CA GLU A 91 -1.48 -0.85 14.68
C GLU A 91 -2.60 -0.38 13.76
N PHE A 92 -2.42 -0.49 12.44
CA PHE A 92 -3.42 -0.17 11.44
C PHE A 92 -4.70 -1.01 11.62
N GLN A 93 -4.59 -2.34 11.75
CA GLN A 93 -5.74 -3.24 11.96
C GLN A 93 -6.56 -2.89 13.22
N ASN A 94 -5.91 -2.36 14.25
CA ASN A 94 -6.54 -2.01 15.51
C ASN A 94 -7.06 -0.56 15.55
N LEU A 95 -6.90 0.19 14.46
CA LEU A 95 -7.42 1.55 14.39
C LEU A 95 -8.94 1.55 14.59
N LYS A 96 -9.40 2.53 15.35
CA LYS A 96 -10.83 2.78 15.48
C LYS A 96 -11.33 3.41 14.18
N VAL A 97 -12.09 2.64 13.41
CA VAL A 97 -12.66 3.10 12.14
C VAL A 97 -13.96 3.86 12.40
N PRO A 98 -14.05 5.14 12.01
CA PRO A 98 -15.31 5.88 12.09
C PRO A 98 -16.31 5.35 11.05
N ARG A 99 -17.60 5.48 11.36
CA ARG A 99 -18.67 5.16 10.40
C ARG A 99 -18.51 6.00 9.13
N GLY A 100 -18.54 5.36 7.97
CA GLY A 100 -18.33 5.99 6.67
C GLY A 100 -16.88 5.88 6.16
N ALA A 101 -15.94 5.37 6.96
CA ALA A 101 -14.56 5.12 6.55
C ALA A 101 -14.24 3.64 6.32
N GLU A 102 -15.23 2.74 6.45
CA GLU A 102 -15.00 1.30 6.37
C GLU A 102 -14.43 0.88 5.01
N ALA A 103 -14.93 1.46 3.91
CA ALA A 103 -14.43 1.14 2.56
C ALA A 103 -12.95 1.53 2.39
N HIS A 104 -12.58 2.75 2.80
CA HIS A 104 -11.18 3.21 2.80
C HIS A 104 -10.28 2.31 3.66
N HIS A 105 -10.75 1.93 4.86
CA HIS A 105 -9.97 1.07 5.75
C HIS A 105 -9.77 -0.33 5.15
N GLN A 106 -10.80 -0.93 4.55
CA GLN A 106 -10.70 -2.23 3.88
C GLN A 106 -9.79 -2.19 2.64
N ALA A 107 -9.87 -1.12 1.83
CA ALA A 107 -8.99 -0.93 0.69
C ALA A 107 -7.51 -0.87 1.12
N ASN A 108 -7.23 -0.15 2.21
CA ASN A 108 -5.89 -0.10 2.79
C ASN A 108 -5.44 -1.47 3.33
N LEU A 109 -6.30 -2.22 4.05
CA LEU A 109 -5.95 -3.57 4.52
C LEU A 109 -5.52 -4.47 3.35
N ALA A 110 -6.27 -4.45 2.26
CA ALA A 110 -5.94 -5.22 1.06
C ALA A 110 -4.59 -4.78 0.47
N LEU A 111 -4.30 -3.47 0.43
CA LEU A 111 -3.02 -2.95 -0.05
C LEU A 111 -1.85 -3.42 0.83
N TRP A 112 -2.02 -3.40 2.16
CA TRP A 112 -1.03 -3.90 3.12
C TRP A 112 -0.77 -5.41 2.99
N GLU A 113 -1.83 -6.20 2.78
CA GLU A 113 -1.70 -7.65 2.54
C GLU A 113 -0.98 -7.94 1.22
N GLN A 114 -1.30 -7.17 0.17
CA GLN A 114 -0.63 -7.28 -1.11
C GLN A 114 0.86 -6.90 -1.01
N ALA A 115 1.19 -5.84 -0.26
CA ALA A 115 2.57 -5.45 0.00
C ALA A 115 3.36 -6.55 0.74
N ARG A 116 2.72 -7.25 1.68
CA ARG A 116 3.33 -8.38 2.38
C ARG A 116 3.61 -9.55 1.43
N ALA A 117 2.68 -9.88 0.53
CA ALA A 117 2.89 -10.94 -0.46
C ALA A 117 4.09 -10.63 -1.37
N MET A 118 4.16 -9.39 -1.88
CA MET A 118 5.32 -8.93 -2.67
C MET A 118 6.64 -8.99 -1.88
N GLY A 119 6.63 -8.67 -0.60
CA GLY A 119 7.81 -8.80 0.27
C GLY A 119 8.32 -10.24 0.35
N ALA A 120 7.42 -11.22 0.46
CA ALA A 120 7.78 -12.64 0.49
C ALA A 120 8.33 -13.13 -0.87
N GLU A 121 7.73 -12.70 -1.98
CA GLU A 121 8.24 -12.99 -3.33
C GLU A 121 9.65 -12.40 -3.54
N THR A 122 9.87 -11.17 -3.07
CA THR A 122 11.18 -10.50 -3.11
C THR A 122 12.22 -11.25 -2.28
N ALA A 123 11.85 -11.70 -1.08
CA ALA A 123 12.73 -12.50 -0.23
C ALA A 123 13.15 -13.81 -0.91
N ARG A 124 12.20 -14.50 -1.56
CA ARG A 124 12.46 -15.73 -2.31
C ARG A 124 13.36 -15.49 -3.52
N SER A 125 13.12 -14.41 -4.28
CA SER A 125 13.97 -13.97 -5.39
C SER A 125 15.42 -13.73 -4.94
N MET A 126 15.61 -13.02 -3.82
CA MET A 126 16.94 -12.77 -3.25
C MET A 126 17.66 -14.05 -2.81
N ASP A 127 16.94 -15.03 -2.22
CA ASP A 127 17.51 -16.33 -1.87
C ASP A 127 18.04 -17.07 -3.09
N ILE A 128 17.29 -17.07 -4.20
CA ILE A 128 17.71 -17.71 -5.45
C ILE A 128 18.94 -17.00 -6.04
N PHE A 129 18.97 -15.67 -6.06
CA PHE A 129 20.17 -14.93 -6.47
C PHE A 129 21.39 -15.26 -5.61
N ALA A 130 21.22 -15.34 -4.28
CA ALA A 130 22.29 -15.72 -3.37
C ALA A 130 22.81 -17.14 -3.64
N ARG A 131 21.91 -18.08 -3.96
CA ARG A 131 22.27 -19.46 -4.34
C ARG A 131 23.01 -19.51 -5.68
N MET A 132 22.51 -18.78 -6.69
CA MET A 132 23.15 -18.67 -8.01
C MET A 132 24.54 -18.03 -7.98
N ALA A 133 24.83 -17.21 -6.96
CA ALA A 133 26.13 -16.59 -6.76
C ALA A 133 27.17 -17.51 -6.10
N GLY A 134 26.83 -18.77 -5.80
CA GLY A 134 27.75 -19.78 -5.28
C GLY A 134 28.67 -20.34 -6.37
N ASP A 135 29.93 -20.63 -6.00
CA ASP A 135 30.99 -21.00 -6.96
C ASP A 135 30.90 -22.44 -7.50
N ASP A 136 30.07 -23.32 -6.90
CA ASP A 136 30.07 -24.78 -7.14
C ASP A 136 28.74 -25.33 -7.73
N LEU A 137 28.01 -24.54 -8.53
CA LEU A 137 26.76 -25.01 -9.16
C LEU A 137 27.00 -25.76 -10.49
N SER A 138 26.31 -26.89 -10.67
CA SER A 138 26.22 -27.57 -11.96
C SER A 138 25.31 -26.83 -12.96
N GLU A 139 25.48 -27.09 -14.26
CA GLU A 139 24.64 -26.50 -15.32
C GLU A 139 23.14 -26.79 -15.11
N GLU A 140 22.82 -27.97 -14.58
CA GLU A 140 21.43 -28.38 -14.32
C GLU A 140 20.82 -27.64 -13.10
N GLU A 141 21.62 -27.37 -12.07
CA GLU A 141 21.21 -26.54 -10.94
C GLU A 141 21.02 -25.08 -11.34
N ILE A 142 21.92 -24.53 -12.16
CA ILE A 142 21.80 -23.17 -12.70
C ILE A 142 20.51 -23.04 -13.51
N LYS A 143 20.22 -24.03 -14.39
CA LYS A 143 19.00 -24.04 -15.18
C LYS A 143 17.75 -24.05 -14.30
N LYS A 144 17.70 -24.92 -13.29
CA LYS A 144 16.58 -25.02 -12.36
C LYS A 144 16.36 -23.72 -11.57
N LEU A 145 17.43 -23.11 -11.06
CA LEU A 145 17.36 -21.84 -10.35
C LEU A 145 16.90 -20.69 -11.26
N SER A 146 17.32 -20.71 -12.53
CA SER A 146 16.90 -19.72 -13.52
C SER A 146 15.40 -19.84 -13.87
N GLU A 147 14.88 -21.07 -13.99
CA GLU A 147 13.46 -21.32 -14.20
C GLU A 147 12.64 -20.84 -12.98
N GLU A 148 13.07 -21.16 -11.77
CA GLU A 148 12.43 -20.71 -10.53
C GLU A 148 12.44 -19.16 -10.41
N GLN A 149 13.55 -18.53 -10.78
CA GLN A 149 13.69 -17.07 -10.79
C GLN A 149 12.73 -16.42 -11.79
N PHE A 150 12.55 -17.04 -12.97
CA PHE A 150 11.62 -16.54 -13.98
C PHE A 150 10.17 -16.60 -13.47
N GLU A 151 9.75 -17.71 -12.87
CA GLU A 151 8.41 -17.86 -12.28
C GLU A 151 8.13 -16.78 -11.24
N ILE A 152 9.06 -16.56 -10.30
CA ILE A 152 8.92 -15.53 -9.26
C ILE A 152 8.83 -14.13 -9.88
N THR A 153 9.62 -13.85 -10.94
CA THR A 153 9.57 -12.55 -11.60
C THR A 153 8.19 -12.28 -12.22
N VAL A 154 7.57 -13.30 -12.83
CA VAL A 154 6.21 -13.20 -13.38
C VAL A 154 5.16 -13.02 -12.27
N GLU A 155 5.32 -13.71 -11.14
CA GLU A 155 4.45 -13.53 -9.97
C GLU A 155 4.57 -12.11 -9.40
N MET A 156 5.79 -11.61 -9.22
CA MET A 156 6.05 -10.25 -8.76
C MET A 156 5.41 -9.20 -9.66
N GLU A 157 5.49 -9.35 -10.99
CA GLU A 157 4.86 -8.41 -11.92
C GLU A 157 3.33 -8.35 -11.76
N LYS A 158 2.67 -9.50 -11.60
CA LYS A 158 1.23 -9.55 -11.31
C LYS A 158 0.91 -8.91 -9.96
N SER A 159 1.74 -9.18 -8.96
CA SER A 159 1.59 -8.63 -7.62
C SER A 159 1.77 -7.10 -7.60
N TYR A 160 2.68 -6.56 -8.41
CA TYR A 160 2.84 -5.11 -8.61
C TYR A 160 1.62 -4.48 -9.28
N GLN A 161 1.10 -5.08 -10.35
CA GLN A 161 -0.13 -4.60 -11.00
C GLN A 161 -1.29 -4.56 -10.01
N LYS A 162 -1.44 -5.62 -9.19
CA LYS A 162 -2.47 -5.67 -8.16
C LYS A 162 -2.31 -4.60 -7.10
N ALA A 163 -1.08 -4.35 -6.64
CA ALA A 163 -0.79 -3.30 -5.68
C ALA A 163 -1.15 -1.91 -6.24
N GLN A 164 -0.90 -1.67 -7.53
CA GLN A 164 -1.26 -0.42 -8.19
C GLN A 164 -2.79 -0.21 -8.24
N GLU A 165 -3.56 -1.24 -8.62
CA GLU A 165 -5.03 -1.18 -8.57
C GLU A 165 -5.55 -0.85 -7.16
N LEU A 166 -4.93 -1.42 -6.13
CA LEU A 166 -5.31 -1.19 -4.74
C LEU A 166 -4.91 0.22 -4.27
N GLN A 167 -3.77 0.75 -4.71
CA GLN A 167 -3.40 2.15 -4.48
C GLN A 167 -4.41 3.11 -5.09
N ASP A 168 -4.82 2.87 -6.34
CA ASP A 168 -5.83 3.68 -7.00
C ASP A 168 -7.16 3.63 -6.25
N ALA A 169 -7.56 2.45 -5.77
CA ALA A 169 -8.76 2.29 -4.95
C ALA A 169 -8.66 3.07 -3.63
N VAL A 170 -7.54 2.95 -2.90
CA VAL A 170 -7.30 3.71 -1.66
C VAL A 170 -7.38 5.21 -1.90
N TYR A 171 -6.77 5.70 -2.99
CA TYR A 171 -6.80 7.11 -3.36
C TYR A 171 -8.23 7.62 -3.60
N LEU A 172 -9.02 6.87 -4.37
CA LEU A 172 -10.41 7.22 -4.66
C LEU A 172 -11.27 7.24 -3.39
N GLU A 173 -11.10 6.25 -2.51
CA GLU A 173 -11.80 6.20 -1.24
C GLU A 173 -11.40 7.37 -0.33
N ARG A 174 -10.12 7.75 -0.29
CA ARG A 174 -9.65 8.91 0.47
C ARG A 174 -10.30 10.20 -0.03
N MET A 175 -10.34 10.41 -1.34
CA MET A 175 -11.01 11.57 -1.94
C MET A 175 -12.51 11.61 -1.59
N ALA A 176 -13.18 10.45 -1.60
CA ALA A 176 -14.59 10.36 -1.24
C ALA A 176 -14.82 10.73 0.24
N LEU A 177 -13.96 10.27 1.15
CA LEU A 177 -14.03 10.64 2.57
C LEU A 177 -13.79 12.13 2.79
N GLU A 178 -12.78 12.71 2.14
CA GLU A 178 -12.47 14.14 2.26
C GLU A 178 -13.61 15.00 1.71
N ALA A 179 -14.19 14.63 0.56
CA ALA A 179 -15.35 15.33 0.00
C ALA A 179 -16.60 15.24 0.89
N ALA A 180 -16.84 14.10 1.53
CA ALA A 180 -17.93 13.93 2.48
C ALA A 180 -17.75 14.83 3.73
N TYR A 181 -16.52 14.92 4.26
CA TYR A 181 -16.17 15.82 5.35
C TYR A 181 -16.43 17.30 4.99
N ASP A 182 -15.97 17.75 3.83
CA ASP A 182 -16.16 19.13 3.38
C ASP A 182 -17.63 19.49 3.17
N PHE A 183 -18.44 18.54 2.66
CA PHE A 183 -19.88 18.73 2.50
C PHE A 183 -20.59 18.90 3.86
N GLU A 184 -20.31 18.05 4.84
CA GLU A 184 -20.96 18.13 6.16
C GLU A 184 -20.58 19.40 6.93
N THR A 185 -19.32 19.81 6.84
CA THR A 185 -18.82 21.01 7.54
C THR A 185 -19.23 22.32 6.85
N SER A 186 -19.48 22.30 5.54
CA SER A 186 -20.04 23.46 4.81
C SER A 186 -21.55 23.61 5.02
N SER A 187 -22.31 22.50 5.05
CA SER A 187 -23.75 22.52 5.35
C SER A 187 -24.07 23.01 6.77
N SER A 188 -23.18 22.79 7.74
CA SER A 188 -23.42 23.25 9.12
C SER A 188 -23.31 24.78 9.24
N LYS A 189 -22.46 25.44 8.42
CA LYS A 189 -22.25 26.89 8.46
C LYS A 189 -23.43 27.70 7.91
N ASP A 190 -24.14 27.18 6.90
CA ASP A 190 -25.29 27.89 6.31
C ASP A 190 -26.55 27.83 7.19
N SER A 191 -26.66 26.85 8.09
CA SER A 191 -27.79 26.76 9.03
C SER A 191 -27.72 27.75 10.21
N SER A 192 -26.61 28.49 10.33
CA SER A 192 -26.33 29.44 11.42
C SER A 192 -26.41 30.92 11.00
N ARG A 193 -26.90 31.22 9.79
CA ARG A 193 -27.21 32.60 9.38
C ARG A 193 -28.65 32.95 9.81
N PRO A 194 -28.86 33.94 10.70
CA PRO A 194 -30.18 34.41 11.09
C PRO A 194 -30.92 35.12 9.94
#